data_AF-A0A9W5IQ67-F1
#
_entry.id   AF-A0A9W5IQ67-F1
#
_cell.length_a   1.000
_cell.length_b   1.000
_cell.length_c   1.000
_cell.angle_alpha   90.00
_cell.angle_beta   90.00
_cell.angle_gamma   90.00
#
_symmetry.space_group_name_H-M   'P 1'
#
loop_
_entity.id
_entity.type
_entity.pdbx_description
1 polymer ?
#
loop_
_entity_poly.entity_id
_entity_poly.type
_entity_poly.pdbx_seq_one_letter_code
_entity_poly.pdbx_strand_id
1 'polypeptide(L)'
;MNGKFSKRLPPKTCLSCKGAVGAGRPVNPIHGLKFLTNETDFAFEGILPLVWSRSYYSDQDGTGWLGEGWSVPGCQRIIRDAAGLAYIDDQGRLFPLPEVDEDDEEPVLFESEQIWFSKNPDGHYVIASLDGSIALRFAPLTVAEDGSDEDCTLFPLVAVEDANSNHQRFVYHPLTGLPQYIIDGNDRILAELRQCGR
;
A
#
# COMPACT_ATOMS: atom_id res chain seq x y z
N MET A 1 15.07 -6.31 -16.36
CA MET A 1 14.27 -5.09 -16.61
C MET A 1 13.38 -5.35 -17.81
N ASN A 2 12.14 -5.77 -17.58
CA ASN A 2 11.14 -5.80 -18.65
C ASN A 2 10.61 -4.38 -18.78
N GLY A 3 10.81 -3.73 -19.92
CA GLY A 3 10.57 -2.29 -20.15
C GLY A 3 9.12 -1.79 -20.02
N LYS A 4 8.28 -2.48 -19.25
CA LYS A 4 6.86 -2.18 -19.01
C LYS A 4 6.63 -0.82 -18.33
N PHE A 5 7.59 -0.32 -17.53
CA PHE A 5 7.48 0.95 -16.79
C PHE A 5 8.36 2.05 -17.36
N SER A 6 8.43 2.20 -18.69
CA SER A 6 9.34 3.16 -19.33
C SER A 6 8.61 4.42 -19.82
N LYS A 7 8.34 5.38 -18.92
CA LYS A 7 8.10 6.79 -19.28
C LYS A 7 8.77 7.72 -18.27
N ARG A 8 9.69 8.55 -18.74
CA ARG A 8 10.36 9.56 -17.91
C ARG A 8 9.53 10.84 -17.93
N LEU A 9 8.80 11.10 -16.84
CA LEU A 9 8.05 12.35 -16.68
C LEU A 9 8.92 13.42 -16.02
N PRO A 10 8.71 14.71 -16.33
CA PRO A 10 9.33 15.79 -15.58
C PRO A 10 8.86 15.75 -14.12
N PRO A 11 9.74 16.03 -13.14
CA PRO A 11 9.35 16.02 -11.74
C PRO A 11 8.25 17.06 -11.50
N LYS A 12 7.05 16.58 -11.16
CA LYS A 12 5.96 17.43 -10.65
C LYS A 12 6.18 17.62 -9.15
N THR A 13 6.05 18.84 -8.66
CA THR A 13 5.97 19.11 -7.22
C THR A 13 4.77 18.37 -6.63
N CYS A 14 5.02 17.33 -5.85
CA CYS A 14 3.97 16.63 -5.11
C CYS A 14 3.41 17.60 -4.05
N LEU A 15 2.25 18.18 -4.33
CA LEU A 15 1.72 19.35 -3.61
C LEU A 15 0.97 19.03 -2.32
N SER A 16 0.92 17.77 -1.85
CA SER A 16 0.05 17.44 -0.71
C SER A 16 0.40 16.13 -0.01
N CYS A 17 1.62 15.97 0.50
CA CYS A 17 1.84 14.96 1.55
C CYS A 17 1.59 15.60 2.92
N LYS A 18 0.86 14.89 3.80
CA LYS A 18 0.47 15.40 5.14
C LYS A 18 1.69 15.77 6.00
N GLY A 19 2.88 15.28 5.65
CA GLY A 19 4.15 15.61 6.31
C GLY A 19 4.92 16.82 5.74
N ALA A 20 4.50 17.43 4.63
CA ALA A 20 5.30 18.45 3.91
C ALA A 20 5.53 19.75 4.68
N VAL A 21 4.59 20.14 5.57
CA VAL A 21 4.64 21.41 6.30
C VAL A 21 4.27 21.17 7.76
N GLY A 22 5.30 20.99 8.60
CA GLY A 22 5.14 20.84 10.05
C GLY A 22 5.57 22.07 10.81
N ALA A 23 4.76 22.50 11.78
CA ALA A 23 5.15 23.45 12.83
C ALA A 23 5.21 22.72 14.18
N GLY A 24 6.34 22.81 14.87
CA GLY A 24 6.47 22.37 16.26
C GLY A 24 6.31 20.86 16.53
N ARG A 25 6.15 20.00 15.51
CA ARG A 25 5.96 18.54 15.62
C ARG A 25 5.10 18.16 16.85
N PRO A 26 3.77 18.20 16.73
CA PRO A 26 3.15 17.35 15.73
C PRO A 26 2.02 18.05 14.96
N VAL A 27 2.11 19.32 14.54
CA VAL A 27 0.99 20.00 13.85
C VAL A 27 1.32 20.36 12.41
N ASN A 28 0.45 19.95 11.48
CA ASN A 28 0.42 20.50 10.13
C ASN A 28 -0.63 21.62 10.07
N PRO A 29 -0.23 22.90 9.96
CA PRO A 29 -1.16 24.02 10.00
C PRO A 29 -1.97 24.20 8.71
N ILE A 30 -1.53 23.62 7.58
CA ILE A 30 -2.24 23.69 6.30
C ILE A 30 -3.48 22.80 6.34
N HIS A 31 -3.34 21.59 6.88
CA HIS A 31 -4.43 20.61 6.96
C HIS A 31 -5.16 20.63 8.31
N GLY A 32 -4.66 21.38 9.30
CA GLY A 32 -5.25 21.42 10.65
C GLY A 32 -5.13 20.10 11.42
N LEU A 33 -4.20 19.23 11.05
CA LEU A 33 -4.06 17.88 11.61
C LEU A 33 -2.84 17.75 12.52
N LYS A 34 -2.90 16.76 13.42
CA LYS A 34 -1.74 16.28 14.13
C LYS A 34 -1.07 15.14 13.37
N PHE A 35 0.26 15.14 13.31
CA PHE A 35 1.01 14.09 12.66
C PHE A 35 2.30 13.71 13.40
N LEU A 36 2.60 12.41 13.40
CA LEU A 36 3.90 11.82 13.71
C LEU A 36 4.26 10.93 12.53
N THR A 37 5.51 10.96 12.06
CA THR A 37 5.88 10.26 10.82
C THR A 37 7.17 9.50 10.99
N ASN A 38 7.20 8.29 10.44
CA ASN A 38 8.40 7.47 10.30
C ASN A 38 9.12 7.20 11.64
N GLU A 39 8.36 7.04 12.73
CA GLU A 39 8.92 6.58 14.00
C GLU A 39 9.30 5.11 13.82
N THR A 40 10.60 4.84 13.63
CA THR A 40 11.10 3.48 13.37
C THR A 40 11.11 2.68 14.66
N ASP A 41 10.35 1.58 14.69
CA ASP A 41 10.31 0.68 15.84
C ASP A 41 11.42 -0.39 15.73
N PHE A 42 11.63 -0.94 14.53
CA PHE A 42 12.73 -1.87 14.23
C PHE A 42 13.07 -1.87 12.74
N ALA A 43 14.26 -2.35 12.40
CA ALA A 43 14.69 -2.52 11.02
C ALA A 43 15.54 -3.79 10.88
N PHE A 44 15.39 -4.46 9.74
CA PHE A 44 16.16 -5.63 9.38
C PHE A 44 16.83 -5.43 8.02
N GLU A 45 18.16 -5.54 8.03
CA GLU A 45 18.97 -5.58 6.81
C GLU A 45 18.62 -6.82 5.97
N GLY A 46 18.72 -6.70 4.65
CA GLY A 46 18.44 -7.78 3.71
C GLY A 46 18.50 -7.33 2.26
N ILE A 47 18.25 -8.27 1.35
CA ILE A 47 18.23 -7.98 -0.10
C ILE A 47 17.13 -6.98 -0.47
N LEU A 48 16.00 -7.05 0.25
CA LEU A 48 14.98 -6.01 0.31
C LEU A 48 14.75 -5.64 1.78
N PRO A 49 15.43 -4.59 2.29
CA PRO A 49 15.40 -4.23 3.71
C PRO A 49 13.98 -3.99 4.21
N LEU A 50 13.66 -4.53 5.40
CA LEU A 50 12.40 -4.26 6.08
C LEU A 50 12.64 -3.20 7.15
N VAL A 51 12.08 -2.02 6.94
CA VAL A 51 12.04 -0.96 7.94
C VAL A 51 10.62 -0.87 8.47
N TRP A 52 10.42 -1.23 9.74
CA TRP A 52 9.14 -1.12 10.39
C TRP A 52 9.03 0.20 11.15
N SER A 53 8.18 1.08 10.64
CA SER A 53 7.91 2.37 11.24
C SER A 53 6.43 2.60 11.41
N ARG A 54 6.07 3.38 12.41
CA ARG A 54 4.70 3.85 12.63
C ARG A 54 4.58 5.34 12.33
N SER A 55 3.46 5.67 11.72
CA SER A 55 3.02 7.05 11.51
C SER A 55 1.64 7.23 12.14
N TYR A 56 1.37 8.43 12.63
CA TYR A 56 0.07 8.82 13.17
C TYR A 56 -0.42 10.06 12.43
N TYR A 57 -1.69 10.05 12.02
CA TYR A 57 -2.39 11.19 11.44
C TYR A 57 -3.77 11.30 12.08
N SER A 58 -4.09 12.43 12.71
CA SER A 58 -5.35 12.59 13.44
C SER A 58 -6.60 12.64 12.55
N ASP A 59 -6.42 12.83 11.24
CA ASP A 59 -7.48 12.86 10.23
C ASP A 59 -7.55 11.56 9.41
N GLN A 60 -6.72 10.57 9.74
CA GLN A 60 -6.76 9.29 9.06
C GLN A 60 -7.88 8.44 9.65
N ASP A 61 -8.94 8.31 8.87
CA ASP A 61 -10.08 7.46 9.18
C ASP A 61 -9.73 5.97 9.02
N GLY A 62 -10.42 5.14 9.81
CA GLY A 62 -10.32 3.68 9.74
C GLY A 62 -9.27 3.08 10.68
N THR A 63 -9.41 1.77 10.91
CA THR A 63 -8.53 1.01 11.80
C THR A 63 -7.39 0.40 10.98
N GLY A 64 -6.17 0.94 11.13
CA GLY A 64 -4.94 0.27 10.69
C GLY A 64 -4.57 -0.86 11.65
N TRP A 65 -3.40 -1.48 11.45
CA TRP A 65 -2.96 -2.60 12.29
C TRP A 65 -2.82 -2.22 13.77
N LEU A 66 -2.59 -0.94 14.07
CA LEU A 66 -2.40 -0.39 15.42
C LEU A 66 -3.59 0.46 15.92
N GLY A 67 -4.72 0.46 15.21
CA GLY A 67 -5.88 1.28 15.58
C GLY A 67 -6.10 2.51 14.68
N GLU A 68 -7.02 3.37 15.10
CA GLU A 68 -7.40 4.60 14.41
C GLU A 68 -6.25 5.61 14.37
N GLY A 69 -6.08 6.27 13.22
CA GLY A 69 -5.03 7.26 12.99
C GLY A 69 -3.62 6.68 12.82
N TRP A 70 -3.39 5.39 13.10
CA TRP A 70 -2.07 4.76 12.97
C TRP A 70 -1.89 4.05 11.63
N SER A 71 -0.70 4.21 11.04
CA SER A 71 -0.25 3.52 9.84
C SER A 71 1.10 2.84 10.09
N VAL A 72 1.26 1.66 9.49
CA VAL A 72 2.50 0.86 9.45
C VAL A 72 2.66 0.29 8.03
N PRO A 73 3.85 -0.18 7.62
CA PRO A 73 3.99 -0.92 6.37
C PRO A 73 2.96 -2.06 6.29
N GLY A 74 2.19 -2.13 5.20
CA GLY A 74 1.11 -3.10 5.04
C GLY A 74 -0.30 -2.57 5.33
N CYS A 75 -0.45 -1.32 5.79
CA CYS A 75 -1.76 -0.69 5.94
C CYS A 75 -2.37 -0.22 4.60
N GLN A 76 -1.57 -0.12 3.54
CA GLN A 76 -2.05 0.29 2.22
C GLN A 76 -3.05 -0.73 1.66
N ARG A 77 -4.04 -0.25 0.92
CA ARG A 77 -5.13 -1.08 0.40
C ARG A 77 -5.83 -0.40 -0.75
N ILE A 78 -6.40 -1.22 -1.62
CA ILE A 78 -7.36 -0.78 -2.63
C ILE A 78 -8.76 -1.15 -2.12
N ILE A 79 -9.72 -0.24 -2.31
CA ILE A 79 -11.14 -0.49 -2.07
C ILE A 79 -11.89 -0.39 -3.38
N ARG A 80 -12.99 -1.14 -3.48
CA ARG A 80 -13.93 -1.08 -4.60
C ARG A 80 -15.29 -0.63 -4.12
N ASP A 81 -15.86 0.36 -4.79
CA ASP A 81 -17.24 0.82 -4.59
C ASP A 81 -17.94 1.05 -5.94
N ALA A 82 -19.12 1.67 -5.91
CA ALA A 82 -19.91 1.95 -7.11
C ALA A 82 -19.25 2.95 -8.09
N ALA A 83 -18.25 3.71 -7.65
CA ALA A 83 -17.47 4.63 -8.48
C ALA A 83 -16.20 3.98 -9.05
N GLY A 84 -15.85 2.76 -8.63
CA GLY A 84 -14.71 2.01 -9.12
C GLY A 84 -13.69 1.71 -8.02
N LEU A 85 -12.41 1.67 -8.40
CA LEU A 85 -11.30 1.40 -7.48
C LEU A 85 -10.74 2.70 -6.90
N ALA A 86 -10.41 2.68 -5.62
CA ALA A 86 -9.67 3.75 -4.96
C ALA A 86 -8.51 3.18 -4.14
N TYR A 87 -7.39 3.88 -4.13
CA TYR A 87 -6.22 3.53 -3.34
C TYR A 87 -6.17 4.36 -2.06
N ILE A 88 -5.87 3.69 -0.95
CA ILE A 88 -5.53 4.30 0.33
C ILE A 88 -4.03 4.10 0.54
N ASP A 89 -3.27 5.19 0.46
CA ASP A 89 -1.81 5.17 0.60
C ASP A 89 -1.33 5.00 2.06
N ASP A 90 -0.01 5.02 2.26
CA ASP A 90 0.64 4.84 3.56
C ASP A 90 0.34 5.97 4.56
N GLN A 91 -0.18 7.12 4.10
CA GLN A 91 -0.62 8.27 4.91
C GLN A 91 -2.15 8.29 5.10
N GLY A 92 -2.85 7.26 4.61
CA GLY A 92 -4.30 7.17 4.65
C GLY A 92 -5.01 8.10 3.68
N ARG A 93 -4.32 8.65 2.66
CA ARG A 93 -4.96 9.47 1.63
C ARG A 93 -5.68 8.56 0.65
N LEU A 94 -6.95 8.88 0.39
CA LEU A 94 -7.80 8.17 -0.56
C LEU A 94 -7.84 8.92 -1.89
N PHE A 95 -7.60 8.22 -2.99
CA PHE A 95 -7.81 8.75 -4.34
C PHE A 95 -8.27 7.67 -5.32
N PRO A 96 -9.11 8.02 -6.31
CA PRO A 96 -9.59 7.08 -7.32
C PRO A 96 -8.44 6.62 -8.21
N LEU A 97 -8.40 5.33 -8.52
CA LEU A 97 -7.47 4.73 -9.47
C LEU A 97 -8.07 4.76 -10.89
N PRO A 98 -7.24 4.83 -11.94
CA PRO A 98 -7.75 4.71 -13.30
C PRO A 98 -8.35 3.32 -13.55
N GLU A 99 -9.31 3.24 -14.47
CA GLU A 99 -9.80 1.96 -14.97
C GLU A 99 -8.68 1.20 -15.68
N VAL A 100 -8.65 -0.11 -15.48
CA VAL A 100 -7.73 -1.02 -16.16
C VAL A 100 -8.59 -2.00 -16.94
N ASP A 101 -8.32 -2.13 -18.23
CA ASP A 101 -8.98 -3.11 -19.08
C ASP A 101 -8.40 -4.50 -18.75
N GLU A 102 -9.27 -5.49 -18.53
CA GLU A 102 -8.82 -6.85 -18.21
C GLU A 102 -8.14 -7.53 -19.41
N ASP A 103 -8.41 -7.05 -20.62
CA ASP A 103 -7.80 -7.53 -21.86
C ASP A 103 -6.47 -6.81 -22.19
N ASP A 104 -6.12 -5.73 -21.47
CA ASP A 104 -4.89 -4.95 -21.69
C ASP A 104 -3.82 -5.26 -20.62
N GLU A 105 -2.75 -5.95 -21.05
CA GLU A 105 -1.63 -6.30 -20.18
C GLU A 105 -0.68 -5.13 -19.89
N GLU A 106 -0.91 -3.96 -20.47
CA GLU A 106 -0.06 -2.78 -20.29
C GLU A 106 -0.50 -1.93 -19.10
N PRO A 107 0.45 -1.49 -18.25
CA PRO A 107 0.12 -0.65 -17.11
C PRO A 107 -0.32 0.75 -17.54
N VAL A 108 -1.34 1.27 -16.85
CA VAL A 108 -1.85 2.62 -17.02
C VAL A 108 -1.01 3.59 -16.19
N LEU A 109 -0.54 4.67 -16.83
CA LEU A 109 0.17 5.73 -16.14
C LEU A 109 -0.81 6.67 -15.43
N PHE A 110 -0.72 6.77 -14.11
CA PHE A 110 -1.46 7.77 -13.35
C PHE A 110 -0.61 9.02 -13.11
N GLU A 111 -0.74 9.99 -14.01
CA GLU A 111 0.13 11.16 -14.06
C GLU A 111 0.07 12.10 -12.84
N SER A 112 -1.04 12.21 -12.13
CA SER A 112 -1.11 13.09 -10.95
C SER A 112 -0.40 12.48 -9.74
N GLU A 113 -0.48 11.16 -9.61
CA GLU A 113 0.10 10.41 -8.48
C GLU A 113 1.49 9.85 -8.80
N GLN A 114 1.95 9.97 -10.06
CA GLN A 114 3.28 9.50 -10.50
C GLN A 114 3.49 8.02 -10.18
N ILE A 115 2.49 7.20 -10.54
CA ILE A 115 2.51 5.74 -10.38
C ILE A 115 2.04 5.07 -11.66
N TRP A 116 2.43 3.81 -11.81
CA TRP A 116 1.83 2.88 -12.77
C TRP A 116 0.79 2.01 -12.06
N PHE A 117 -0.34 1.76 -12.70
CA PHE A 117 -1.40 0.90 -12.19
C PHE A 117 -1.76 -0.17 -13.21
N SER A 118 -1.89 -1.43 -12.77
CA SER A 118 -2.31 -2.54 -13.63
C SER A 118 -3.03 -3.63 -12.83
N LYS A 119 -3.68 -4.56 -13.53
CA LYS A 119 -4.17 -5.83 -13.00
C LYS A 119 -3.40 -6.94 -13.73
N ASN A 120 -2.76 -7.82 -12.96
CA ASN A 120 -2.03 -8.95 -13.52
C ASN A 120 -3.01 -10.08 -13.91
N PRO A 121 -2.58 -11.01 -14.79
CA PRO A 121 -3.38 -12.20 -15.12
C PRO A 121 -3.69 -13.13 -13.93
N ASP A 122 -2.94 -13.02 -12.82
CA ASP A 122 -3.22 -13.73 -11.56
C ASP A 122 -4.32 -13.05 -10.72
N GLY A 123 -4.94 -11.98 -11.23
CA GLY A 123 -5.97 -11.19 -10.56
C GLY A 123 -5.44 -10.15 -9.59
N HIS A 124 -4.12 -10.05 -9.41
CA HIS A 124 -3.54 -9.09 -8.46
C HIS A 124 -3.47 -7.70 -9.09
N TYR A 125 -3.92 -6.70 -8.34
CA TYR A 125 -3.67 -5.30 -8.68
C TYR A 125 -2.23 -4.92 -8.32
N VAL A 126 -1.60 -4.12 -9.17
CA VAL A 126 -0.22 -3.68 -9.00
C VAL A 126 -0.13 -2.16 -9.09
N ILE A 127 0.51 -1.55 -8.10
CA ILE A 127 0.93 -0.15 -8.12
C ILE A 127 2.46 -0.11 -8.13
N ALA A 128 3.08 0.44 -9.16
CA ALA A 128 4.54 0.54 -9.27
C ALA A 128 5.03 1.98 -9.34
N SER A 129 6.24 2.21 -8.82
CA SER A 129 6.95 3.48 -8.99
C SER A 129 7.24 3.75 -10.47
N LEU A 130 7.41 5.02 -10.86
CA LEU A 130 7.66 5.38 -12.27
C LEU A 130 8.90 4.72 -12.88
N ASP A 131 9.90 4.42 -12.06
CA ASP A 131 11.15 3.75 -12.45
C ASP A 131 11.09 2.22 -12.30
N GLY A 132 9.96 1.69 -11.81
CA GLY A 132 9.77 0.27 -11.53
C GLY A 132 10.67 -0.26 -10.41
N SER A 133 11.28 0.59 -9.59
CA SER A 133 12.14 0.16 -8.49
C SER A 133 11.39 -0.62 -7.42
N ILE A 134 10.12 -0.26 -7.18
CA ILE A 134 9.24 -0.90 -6.22
C ILE A 134 7.86 -1.10 -6.86
N ALA A 135 7.28 -2.27 -6.63
CA ALA A 135 5.91 -2.61 -6.96
C ALA A 135 5.17 -3.11 -5.71
N LEU A 136 3.95 -2.63 -5.53
CA LEU A 136 3.01 -3.03 -4.49
C LEU A 136 1.97 -3.95 -5.14
N ARG A 137 1.75 -5.14 -4.57
CA ARG A 137 0.71 -6.07 -5.02
C ARG A 137 -0.45 -6.13 -4.03
N PHE A 138 -1.66 -6.08 -4.56
CA PHE A 138 -2.91 -6.14 -3.80
C PHE A 138 -3.79 -7.27 -4.33
N ALA A 139 -4.39 -8.04 -3.42
CA ALA A 139 -5.23 -9.18 -3.77
C ALA A 139 -6.37 -9.32 -2.77
N PRO A 140 -7.53 -9.86 -3.16
CA PRO A 140 -8.59 -10.15 -2.22
C PRO A 140 -8.14 -11.26 -1.26
N LEU A 141 -8.60 -11.21 0.00
CA LEU A 141 -8.27 -12.24 0.99
C LEU A 141 -9.12 -13.51 0.84
N THR A 142 -10.24 -13.39 0.15
CA THR A 142 -11.15 -14.49 -0.19
C THR A 142 -11.43 -14.42 -1.68
N VAL A 143 -11.21 -15.52 -2.38
CA VAL A 143 -11.52 -15.63 -3.81
C VAL A 143 -12.90 -16.27 -3.94
N ALA A 144 -13.73 -15.76 -4.85
CA ALA A 144 -15.00 -16.41 -5.18
C ALA A 144 -14.75 -17.82 -5.76
N GLU A 145 -15.74 -18.71 -5.69
CA GLU A 145 -15.59 -20.09 -6.19
C GLU A 145 -15.28 -20.16 -7.68
N ASP A 146 -15.70 -19.14 -8.44
CA ASP A 146 -15.45 -18.98 -9.87
C ASP A 146 -14.13 -18.27 -10.19
N GLY A 147 -13.35 -17.89 -9.18
CA GLY A 147 -12.09 -17.17 -9.35
C GLY A 147 -12.26 -15.65 -9.56
N SER A 148 -13.49 -15.14 -9.58
CA SER A 148 -13.76 -13.72 -9.78
C SER A 148 -13.46 -12.88 -8.53
N ASP A 149 -13.14 -11.61 -8.77
CA ASP A 149 -13.00 -10.59 -7.72
C ASP A 149 -14.13 -9.55 -7.75
N GLU A 150 -15.21 -9.82 -8.50
CA GLU A 150 -16.29 -8.86 -8.77
C GLU A 150 -16.98 -8.38 -7.48
N ASP A 151 -17.22 -9.31 -6.56
CA ASP A 151 -17.85 -9.04 -5.26
C ASP A 151 -16.86 -8.56 -4.18
N CYS A 152 -15.56 -8.54 -4.49
CA CYS A 152 -14.54 -8.13 -3.53
C CYS A 152 -14.47 -6.60 -3.41
N THR A 153 -14.69 -6.10 -2.19
CA THR A 153 -14.65 -4.66 -1.90
C THR A 153 -13.33 -4.19 -1.29
N LEU A 154 -12.46 -5.10 -0.87
CA LEU A 154 -11.20 -4.78 -0.18
C LEU A 154 -10.04 -5.67 -0.68
N PHE A 155 -8.96 -5.02 -1.07
CA PHE A 155 -7.73 -5.63 -1.57
C PHE A 155 -6.56 -5.08 -0.74
N PRO A 156 -6.19 -5.73 0.38
CA PRO A 156 -5.04 -5.32 1.17
C PRO A 156 -3.73 -5.52 0.41
N LEU A 157 -2.69 -4.80 0.83
CA LEU A 157 -1.33 -5.03 0.35
C LEU A 157 -0.88 -6.44 0.74
N VAL A 158 -0.54 -7.28 -0.22
CA VAL A 158 -0.05 -8.65 0.03
C VAL A 158 1.44 -8.80 -0.23
N ALA A 159 2.04 -7.93 -1.04
CA ALA A 159 3.48 -7.93 -1.26
C ALA A 159 4.06 -6.56 -1.64
N VAL A 160 5.32 -6.36 -1.27
CA VAL A 160 6.20 -5.31 -1.81
C VAL A 160 7.32 -6.03 -2.54
N GLU A 161 7.53 -5.72 -3.81
CA GLU A 161 8.53 -6.36 -4.68
C GLU A 161 9.47 -5.30 -5.26
N ASP A 162 10.77 -5.59 -5.32
CA ASP A 162 11.74 -4.73 -6.01
C ASP A 162 11.97 -5.16 -7.47
N ALA A 163 12.74 -4.37 -8.22
CA ALA A 163 13.07 -4.66 -9.62
C ALA A 163 13.87 -5.97 -9.84
N ASN A 164 14.40 -6.58 -8.79
CA ASN A 164 15.12 -7.85 -8.81
C ASN A 164 14.24 -9.04 -8.36
N SER A 165 12.94 -8.81 -8.19
CA SER A 165 11.97 -9.79 -7.68
C SER A 165 12.20 -10.26 -6.24
N ASN A 166 13.01 -9.52 -5.48
CA ASN A 166 13.02 -9.67 -4.02
C ASN A 166 11.71 -9.14 -3.48
N HIS A 167 11.11 -9.83 -2.51
CA HIS A 167 9.79 -9.45 -2.04
C HIS A 167 9.60 -9.63 -0.54
N GLN A 168 8.82 -8.72 0.04
CA GLN A 168 8.22 -8.86 1.36
C GLN A 168 6.75 -9.25 1.17
N ARG A 169 6.23 -10.15 2.00
CA ARG A 169 4.83 -10.60 1.96
C ARG A 169 4.10 -10.30 3.25
N PHE A 170 2.88 -9.83 3.13
CA PHE A 170 1.97 -9.56 4.23
C PHE A 170 0.90 -10.65 4.23
N VAL A 171 0.88 -11.47 5.28
CA VAL A 171 -0.03 -12.60 5.38
C VAL A 171 -1.15 -12.29 6.34
N TYR A 172 -2.39 -12.51 5.90
CA TYR A 172 -3.61 -12.23 6.64
C TYR A 172 -4.31 -13.54 6.99
N HIS A 173 -5.01 -13.53 8.12
CA HIS A 173 -5.79 -14.66 8.59
C HIS A 173 -7.06 -14.82 7.74
N PRO A 174 -7.31 -16.00 7.15
CA PRO A 174 -8.35 -16.17 6.12
C PRO A 174 -9.77 -15.92 6.61
N LEU A 175 -10.05 -16.15 7.91
CA LEU A 175 -11.40 -15.97 8.46
C LEU A 175 -11.66 -14.58 9.03
N THR A 176 -10.63 -13.89 9.49
CA THR A 176 -10.79 -12.61 10.21
C THR A 176 -10.34 -11.42 9.37
N GLY A 177 -9.60 -11.66 8.28
CA GLY A 177 -8.97 -10.63 7.48
C GLY A 177 -7.87 -9.85 8.22
N LEU A 178 -7.53 -10.26 9.45
CA LEU A 178 -6.55 -9.58 10.26
C LEU A 178 -5.12 -9.98 9.87
N PRO A 179 -4.15 -9.06 9.96
CA PRO A 179 -2.75 -9.37 9.77
C PRO A 179 -2.27 -10.49 10.70
N GLN A 180 -1.54 -11.46 10.17
CA GLN A 180 -1.02 -12.60 10.92
C GLN A 180 0.50 -12.54 11.10
N TYR A 181 1.23 -12.35 10.00
CA TYR A 181 2.69 -12.24 10.00
C TYR A 181 3.20 -11.62 8.70
N ILE A 182 4.48 -11.24 8.72
CA ILE A 182 5.21 -10.74 7.55
C ILE A 182 6.34 -11.70 7.24
N ILE A 183 6.59 -11.94 5.95
CA ILE A 183 7.79 -12.61 5.46
C ILE A 183 8.64 -11.54 4.80
N ASP A 184 9.86 -11.31 5.27
CA ASP A 184 10.74 -10.30 4.68
C ASP A 184 11.52 -10.80 3.46
N GLY A 185 12.32 -9.93 2.85
CA GLY A 185 13.12 -10.26 1.67
C GLY A 185 14.17 -11.37 1.87
N ASN A 186 14.46 -11.77 3.11
CA ASN A 186 15.36 -12.88 3.43
C ASN A 186 14.59 -14.11 3.96
N ASP A 187 13.29 -14.20 3.69
CA ASP A 187 12.38 -15.27 4.14
C ASP A 187 12.26 -15.41 5.67
N ARG A 188 12.58 -14.36 6.45
CA ARG A 188 12.33 -14.36 7.89
C ARG A 188 10.85 -14.13 8.16
N ILE A 189 10.27 -14.95 9.02
CA ILE A 189 8.89 -14.80 9.50
C ILE A 189 8.87 -13.91 10.74
N LEU A 190 8.07 -12.84 10.67
CA LEU A 190 7.84 -11.90 11.77
C LEU A 190 6.38 -12.03 12.23
N ALA A 191 6.17 -12.66 13.38
CA ALA A 191 4.88 -12.87 14.06
C ALA A 191 4.86 -12.03 15.36
N GLU A 192 3.76 -11.61 16.00
CA GLU A 192 2.34 -11.97 15.99
C GLU A 192 1.59 -10.73 16.53
N LEU A 193 0.71 -10.08 15.75
CA LEU A 193 -0.18 -9.02 16.27
C LEU A 193 -1.38 -9.67 16.95
N ARG A 194 -1.17 -10.21 18.15
CA ARG A 194 -2.31 -10.58 19.01
C ARG A 194 -3.06 -9.30 19.33
N GLN A 195 -4.24 -9.11 18.75
CA GLN A 195 -5.20 -8.18 19.33
C GLN A 195 -5.38 -8.60 20.78
N CYS A 196 -5.02 -7.71 21.71
CA CYS A 196 -5.42 -7.85 23.10
C CYS A 196 -6.95 -7.88 23.08
N GLY A 197 -7.52 -9.05 23.39
CA GLY A 197 -8.98 -9.23 23.42
C GLY A 197 -9.62 -8.17 24.31
N ARG A 198 -10.72 -7.59 23.84
CA ARG A 198 -11.63 -6.84 24.69
C ARG A 198 -12.35 -7.79 25.65
#